data_AF-A0A9D4BVB7-F1
#
_entry.id   AF-A0A9D4BVB7-F1
#
_cell.length_a   1.000
_cell.length_b   1.000
_cell.length_c   1.000
_cell.angle_alpha   90.00
_cell.angle_beta   90.00
_cell.angle_gamma   90.00
#
_symmetry.space_group_name_H-M   'P 1'
#
loop_
_entity.id
_entity.type
_entity.pdbx_description
1 polymer ?
#
loop_
_entity_poly.entity_id
_entity_poly.type
_entity_poly.pdbx_seq_one_letter_code
_entity_poly.pdbx_strand_id
1 'polypeptide(L)'
;MTSQPNHPFRCGLKSTSSTSLISSTELATVSWMLGEYEYVMAEFGIPPKQARNAFTMFSVNNDKKIDMEYFRNLCTEYYRSDDPSSLGNFINGKLDFTD
;
A
#
# COMPACT_ATOMS: atom_id res chain seq x y z
N MET A 1 -15.00 -52.42 12.04
CA MET A 1 -15.16 -51.11 11.37
C MET A 1 -14.08 -50.20 11.95
N THR A 2 -12.91 -50.21 11.32
CA THR A 2 -11.65 -49.71 11.88
C THR A 2 -11.12 -48.54 11.06
N SER A 3 -10.84 -47.45 11.78
CA SER A 3 -9.76 -46.48 11.55
C SER A 3 -9.75 -45.71 10.22
N GLN A 4 -10.13 -44.43 10.30
CA GLN A 4 -9.70 -43.40 9.35
C GLN A 4 -8.34 -42.84 9.78
N PRO A 5 -7.32 -42.78 8.90
CA PRO A 5 -6.08 -42.07 9.20
C PRO A 5 -6.20 -40.57 8.82
N ASN A 6 -6.14 -39.71 9.84
CA ASN A 6 -5.86 -38.28 9.71
C ASN A 6 -4.45 -38.07 9.13
N HIS A 7 -4.36 -37.65 7.88
CA HIS A 7 -3.13 -37.09 7.32
C HIS A 7 -3.13 -35.57 7.51
N PRO A 8 -2.12 -34.97 8.17
CA PRO A 8 -1.95 -33.53 8.14
C PRO A 8 -1.41 -33.12 6.76
N PHE A 9 -2.22 -32.39 6.00
CA PHE A 9 -1.76 -31.63 4.83
C PHE A 9 -0.78 -30.55 5.31
N ARG A 10 0.50 -30.89 5.41
CA ARG A 10 1.59 -29.94 5.60
C ARG A 10 1.98 -29.41 4.23
N CYS A 11 1.11 -28.58 3.64
CA CYS A 11 1.44 -27.81 2.45
C CYS A 11 2.39 -26.69 2.88
N GLY A 12 3.64 -26.78 2.43
CA GLY A 12 4.65 -25.76 2.68
C GLY A 12 4.28 -24.47 1.96
N LEU A 13 3.97 -23.43 2.73
CA LEU A 13 4.18 -22.05 2.30
C LEU A 13 5.31 -21.49 3.15
N LYS A 14 6.55 -21.66 2.69
CA LYS A 14 7.59 -20.70 3.05
C LYS A 14 7.23 -19.43 2.29
N SER A 15 6.48 -18.54 2.95
CA SER A 15 6.28 -17.17 2.50
C SER A 15 7.67 -16.53 2.37
N THR A 16 8.20 -16.57 1.15
CA THR A 16 9.34 -15.75 0.74
C THR A 16 8.75 -14.39 0.39
N SER A 17 8.30 -13.66 1.41
CA SER A 17 8.11 -12.23 1.26
C SER A 17 9.51 -11.64 1.19
N SER A 18 9.96 -11.41 -0.04
CA SER A 18 11.17 -10.67 -0.36
C SER A 18 10.99 -9.24 0.14
N THR A 19 11.16 -9.02 1.44
CA THR A 19 11.29 -7.69 2.00
C THR A 19 12.70 -7.24 1.66
N SER A 20 12.81 -6.47 0.58
CA SER A 20 14.01 -5.71 0.25
C SER A 20 14.50 -5.00 1.52
N LEU A 21 15.77 -5.22 1.89
CA LEU A 21 16.40 -4.59 3.06
C LEU A 21 16.55 -3.09 2.78
N ILE A 22 15.50 -2.32 3.06
CA ILE A 22 15.54 -0.85 3.04
C ILE A 22 16.49 -0.34 4.12
N SER A 23 17.35 0.62 3.75
CA SER A 23 18.31 1.21 4.66
C SER A 23 17.61 1.93 5.82
N SER A 24 18.24 2.02 6.99
CA SER A 24 17.70 2.74 8.15
C SER A 24 17.37 4.22 7.85
N THR A 25 18.08 4.83 6.90
CA THR A 25 17.80 6.19 6.41
C THR A 25 16.55 6.27 5.52
N GLU A 26 16.29 5.23 4.72
CA GLU A 26 15.09 5.16 3.88
C GLU A 26 13.84 4.92 4.72
N LEU A 27 13.94 4.08 5.75
CA LEU A 27 12.86 3.84 6.72
C LEU A 27 12.41 5.13 7.43
N ALA A 28 13.38 5.97 7.87
CA ALA A 28 13.06 7.25 8.52
C ALA A 28 12.37 8.23 7.56
N THR A 29 12.82 8.25 6.29
CA THR A 29 12.25 9.11 5.25
C THR A 29 10.82 8.70 4.93
N VAL A 30 10.57 7.41 4.72
CA VAL A 30 9.24 6.85 4.49
C VAL A 30 8.30 7.15 5.66
N SER A 31 8.78 7.00 6.89
CA SER A 31 7.99 7.28 8.08
C SER A 31 7.59 8.76 8.17
N TRP A 32 8.47 9.68 7.79
CA TRP A 32 8.16 11.12 7.80
C TRP A 32 7.16 11.49 6.70
N MET A 33 7.38 11.00 5.47
CA MET A 33 6.44 11.18 4.35
C MET A 33 5.06 10.63 4.66
N LEU A 34 4.98 9.45 5.31
CA LEU A 34 3.71 8.89 5.71
C LEU A 34 2.98 9.78 6.73
N GLY A 35 3.71 10.34 7.70
CA GLY A 35 3.15 11.27 8.69
C GLY A 35 2.64 12.56 8.04
N GLU A 36 3.37 13.12 7.07
CA GLU A 36 2.91 14.28 6.30
C GLU A 36 1.65 13.96 5.49
N TYR A 37 1.62 12.79 4.84
CA TYR A 37 0.47 12.34 4.09
C TYR A 37 -0.76 12.13 4.98
N GLU A 38 -0.61 11.47 6.13
CA GLU A 38 -1.68 11.31 7.13
C GLU A 38 -2.18 12.67 7.64
N TYR A 39 -1.28 13.60 7.92
CA TYR A 39 -1.63 14.94 8.40
C TYR A 39 -2.47 15.71 7.38
N VAL A 40 -2.04 15.73 6.11
CA VAL A 40 -2.78 16.38 5.03
C VAL A 40 -4.14 15.70 4.82
N MET A 41 -4.18 14.36 4.81
CA MET A 41 -5.42 13.60 4.59
C MET A 41 -6.44 13.77 5.72
N ALA A 42 -5.98 14.02 6.95
CA ALA A 42 -6.87 14.30 8.08
C ALA A 42 -7.69 15.59 7.89
N GLU A 43 -7.13 16.63 7.26
CA GLU A 43 -7.85 17.87 6.91
C GLU A 43 -8.99 17.62 5.91
N PHE A 44 -8.88 16.56 5.08
CA PHE A 44 -9.93 16.13 4.15
C PHE A 44 -10.91 15.13 4.77
N GLY A 45 -10.82 14.89 6.09
CA GLY A 45 -11.69 13.95 6.81
C GLY A 45 -11.37 12.48 6.57
N ILE A 46 -10.21 12.16 5.97
CA ILE A 46 -9.79 10.77 5.74
C ILE A 46 -9.18 10.23 7.03
N PRO A 47 -9.64 9.06 7.54
CA PRO A 47 -9.05 8.45 8.72
C PRO A 47 -7.59 8.09 8.49
N PRO A 48 -6.68 8.28 9.47
CA PRO A 48 -5.26 7.95 9.33
C PRO A 48 -5.03 6.49 8.88
N LYS A 49 -5.86 5.56 9.36
CA LYS A 49 -5.81 4.16 8.94
C LYS A 49 -6.02 3.97 7.44
N GLN A 50 -6.94 4.72 6.82
CA GLN A 50 -7.15 4.66 5.38
C GLN A 50 -5.99 5.30 4.63
N ALA A 51 -5.51 6.45 5.10
CA ALA A 51 -4.36 7.13 4.51
C ALA A 51 -3.10 6.24 4.49
N ARG A 52 -2.79 5.51 5.59
CA ARG A 52 -1.66 4.55 5.62
C ARG A 52 -1.80 3.42 4.61
N ASN A 53 -3.00 2.89 4.50
CA ASN A 53 -3.27 1.80 3.57
C ASN A 53 -3.13 2.31 2.13
N ALA A 54 -3.69 3.47 1.81
CA ALA A 54 -3.54 4.12 0.51
C ALA A 54 -2.07 4.39 0.17
N PHE A 55 -1.29 4.91 1.13
CA PHE A 55 0.15 5.12 1.00
C PHE A 55 0.90 3.83 0.69
N THR A 56 0.57 2.73 1.39
CA THR A 56 1.16 1.41 1.12
C THR A 56 0.84 0.91 -0.29
N MET A 57 -0.36 1.20 -0.81
CA MET A 57 -0.79 0.78 -2.14
C MET A 57 0.01 1.49 -3.24
N PHE A 58 0.01 2.83 -3.26
CA PHE A 58 0.71 3.56 -4.33
C PHE A 58 2.24 3.54 -4.15
N SER A 59 2.77 3.31 -2.94
CA SER A 59 4.21 3.07 -2.75
C SER A 59 4.65 1.64 -3.09
N VAL A 60 3.71 0.75 -3.46
CA VAL A 60 3.96 -0.67 -3.72
C VAL A 60 4.74 -1.31 -2.55
N ASN A 61 4.21 -1.18 -1.33
CA ASN A 61 4.88 -1.61 -0.10
C ASN A 61 6.27 -0.96 0.13
N ASN A 62 6.43 0.32 -0.20
CA ASN A 62 7.69 1.06 -0.15
C ASN A 62 8.79 0.55 -1.11
N ASP A 63 8.42 -0.24 -2.12
CA ASP A 63 9.33 -0.64 -3.20
C ASP A 63 9.61 0.55 -4.14
N LYS A 64 8.62 1.45 -4.30
CA LYS A 64 8.74 2.66 -5.12
C LYS A 64 9.13 3.85 -4.27
N LYS A 65 10.22 4.51 -4.67
CA LYS A 65 10.60 5.82 -4.13
C LYS A 65 9.58 6.87 -4.59
N ILE A 66 8.92 7.51 -3.64
CA ILE A 66 8.00 8.61 -3.91
C ILE A 66 8.82 9.89 -4.10
N ASP A 67 9.20 10.16 -5.34
CA ASP A 67 9.73 11.45 -5.74
C ASP A 67 8.65 12.32 -6.42
N MET A 68 8.99 13.58 -6.70
CA MET A 68 8.05 14.52 -7.30
C MET A 68 7.58 14.08 -8.69
N GLU A 69 8.43 13.40 -9.45
CA GLU A 69 8.10 12.92 -10.78
C GLU A 69 7.09 11.77 -10.70
N TYR A 70 7.33 10.80 -9.83
CA TYR A 70 6.42 9.70 -9.56
C TYR A 70 5.08 10.20 -9.02
N PHE A 71 5.11 11.12 -8.07
CA PHE A 71 3.90 11.73 -7.53
C PHE A 71 3.08 12.45 -8.61
N ARG A 72 3.74 13.17 -9.54
CA ARG A 72 3.08 13.81 -10.68
C ARG A 72 2.42 12.78 -11.61
N ASN A 73 3.08 11.65 -11.84
CA ASN A 73 2.53 10.57 -12.66
C ASN A 73 1.28 9.96 -12.00
N LEU A 74 1.33 9.70 -10.69
CA LEU A 74 0.16 9.24 -9.93
C LEU A 74 -1.01 10.23 -9.98
N CYS A 75 -0.74 11.54 -9.83
CA CYS A 75 -1.77 12.57 -10.02
C CYS A 75 -2.34 12.56 -11.45
N THR A 76 -1.48 12.33 -12.45
CA THR A 76 -1.92 12.26 -13.85
C THR A 76 -2.81 11.04 -14.07
N GLU A 77 -2.45 9.89 -13.50
CA GLU A 77 -3.26 8.68 -13.51
C GLU A 77 -4.61 8.92 -12.81
N TYR A 78 -4.63 9.58 -11.66
CA TYR A 78 -5.85 9.90 -10.93
C TYR A 78 -6.89 10.66 -11.78
N TYR A 79 -6.46 11.57 -12.65
CA TYR A 79 -7.35 12.37 -13.49
C TYR A 79 -7.63 11.79 -14.88
N ARG A 80 -6.79 10.85 -15.36
CA ARG A 80 -6.83 10.40 -16.76
C ARG A 80 -7.07 8.91 -16.92
N SER A 81 -6.91 8.13 -15.86
CA SER A 81 -7.15 6.69 -15.90
C SER A 81 -8.62 6.39 -15.65
N ASP A 82 -9.21 5.59 -16.53
CA ASP A 82 -10.53 5.00 -16.35
C ASP A 82 -10.45 3.61 -15.69
N ASP A 83 -9.24 3.11 -15.38
CA ASP A 83 -9.05 1.83 -14.73
C ASP A 83 -9.20 1.95 -13.20
N PRO A 84 -10.18 1.26 -12.57
CA PRO A 84 -10.38 1.31 -11.12
C PRO A 84 -9.18 0.76 -10.33
N SER A 85 -8.32 -0.05 -10.96
CA SER A 85 -7.14 -0.66 -10.32
C SER A 85 -5.88 0.21 -10.40
N SER A 86 -5.95 1.39 -11.02
CA SER A 86 -4.80 2.28 -11.15
C SER A 86 -4.30 2.80 -9.81
N LEU A 87 -2.98 2.82 -9.62
CA LEU A 87 -2.35 3.23 -8.37
C LEU A 87 -2.64 4.69 -8.05
N GLY A 88 -2.76 5.54 -9.08
CA GLY A 88 -3.19 6.93 -8.95
C GLY A 88 -4.53 7.10 -8.22
N ASN A 89 -5.45 6.14 -8.30
CA ASN A 89 -6.77 6.23 -7.65
C ASN A 89 -6.67 6.33 -6.12
N PHE A 90 -5.61 5.77 -5.54
CA PHE A 90 -5.37 5.76 -4.10
C PHE A 90 -4.65 7.02 -3.61
N ILE A 91 -4.25 7.96 -4.49
CA ILE A 91 -3.52 9.17 -4.08
C ILE A 91 -4.37 10.08 -3.18
N ASN A 92 -5.69 10.02 -3.30
CA ASN A 92 -6.65 10.82 -2.54
C ASN A 92 -6.97 10.24 -1.15
N GLY A 93 -6.32 9.14 -0.75
CA GLY A 93 -6.50 8.52 0.56
C GLY A 93 -7.79 7.71 0.71
N LYS A 94 -8.65 7.67 -0.31
CA LYS A 94 -9.88 6.86 -0.32
C LYS A 94 -9.58 5.48 -0.89
N LEU A 95 -10.07 4.46 -0.19
CA LEU A 95 -10.00 3.06 -0.63
C LEU A 95 -11.35 2.52 -1.11
N ASP A 96 -12.41 3.28 -0.85
CA ASP A 96 -13.77 2.97 -1.25
C ASP A 96 -14.22 4.01 -2.28
N PHE A 97 -14.62 3.51 -3.45
CA PHE A 97 -15.10 4.32 -4.59
C PHE A 97 -16.62 4.18 -4.76
N THR A 98 -17.28 3.45 -3.86
CA THR A 98 -18.74 3.33 -3.81
C THR A 98 -19.29 4.46 -2.95
N ASP A 99 -19.77 5.52 -3.59
CA ASP A 99 -20.72 6.47 -2.99
C ASP A 99 -22.16 5.94 -3.13
#